data_AF-A0AAN6MYC1-F1
#
_entry.id   AF-A0AAN6MYC1-F1
#
_cell.length_a   1.000
_cell.length_b   1.000
_cell.length_c   1.000
_cell.angle_alpha   90.00
_cell.angle_beta   90.00
_cell.angle_gamma   90.00
#
_symmetry.space_group_name_H-M   'P 1'
#
loop_
_entity.id
_entity.type
_entity.pdbx_description
1 polymer ?
#
loop_
_entity_poly.entity_id
_entity_poly.type
_entity_poly.pdbx_seq_one_letter_code
_entity_poly.pdbx_strand_id
1 'polypeptide(L)'
;MQRSDFLKRERKLAAERSSNKQELKTALKVSRIPLHKLLEGPDPDKGYLKVKFPTGFRLQCLRGRSRAKAVKKTTLIEEYLTEKDPDDGEFYCKIRQYQGYKGPAYPFLEKRWMARLKTGMKLSVIHKMYSYNIRNLCLNYLGLIRFVFAEELCKNDPHMMRRVNTNTVKAKDREKLYTKLLRGEIFGEFNERERELIWNKLLSISTNRLIPSLFTFFEDLSYLEGPLKSMRRLVQPSPRETLNSALLRIYEGTSQEPSYVKIQESDSTIALVPGPEADRADLGIRQMWMLAMRDWVDIPPQRKKADSILRENPTYRESPKVLYELATLAFQSGFCSTSPEDTIARNALLKARPSEGFAYADFDSCKSLICSCFQTATEISTEDIISTAELDNVVKSPTRWGKPSATERKQTKPLLFTDRLHCKENLDEVTPYFVRKSVYLAFFEMPEFDHVNIGLRRRSRLGSGQVQGENGQIRNQEQIRAMERQLEDRRRELQEKQEKLEAEKGRKMKELKELRKRAEEENKRLNEEIKQKTKQAAEKQKQLQDQLNIKEGTR
;
A
#
# COMPACT_ATOMS: atom_id res chain seq x y z
N MET A 1 16.60 32.23 -1.06
CA MET A 1 15.82 32.91 0.03
C MET A 1 14.66 32.02 0.50
N GLN A 2 14.94 30.78 0.92
CA GLN A 2 13.95 29.72 1.11
C GLN A 2 14.44 28.78 2.23
N ARG A 3 13.50 28.16 2.98
CA ARG A 3 13.69 27.31 4.18
C ARG A 3 13.79 28.04 5.53
N SER A 4 14.62 29.07 5.67
CA SER A 4 14.66 29.92 6.89
C SER A 4 13.30 30.58 7.17
N ASP A 5 12.72 31.19 6.15
CA ASP A 5 11.47 31.94 6.29
C ASP A 5 10.24 31.04 6.49
N PHE A 6 10.31 29.79 6.02
CA PHE A 6 9.27 28.79 6.21
C PHE A 6 9.26 28.28 7.66
N LEU A 7 10.43 27.96 8.22
CA LEU A 7 10.57 27.55 9.61
C LEU A 7 10.26 28.70 10.59
N LYS A 8 10.67 29.93 10.25
CA LYS A 8 10.24 31.13 10.99
C LYS A 8 8.73 31.32 10.94
N ARG A 9 8.08 31.10 9.79
CA ARG A 9 6.61 31.15 9.67
C ARG A 9 5.91 30.06 10.47
N GLU A 10 6.38 28.82 10.46
CA GLU A 10 5.76 27.74 11.25
C GLU A 10 5.93 27.95 12.76
N ARG A 11 7.12 28.38 13.22
CA ARG A 11 7.34 28.72 14.62
C ARG A 11 6.49 29.91 15.06
N LYS A 12 6.35 30.93 14.20
CA LYS A 12 5.47 32.07 14.43
C LYS A 12 3.99 31.64 14.50
N LEU A 13 3.53 30.80 13.58
CA LEU A 13 2.16 30.26 13.58
C LEU A 13 1.88 29.34 14.78
N ALA A 14 2.86 28.57 15.25
CA ALA A 14 2.73 27.73 16.43
C ALA A 14 2.69 28.56 17.73
N ALA A 15 3.54 29.58 17.83
CA ALA A 15 3.53 30.54 18.93
C ALA A 15 2.22 31.35 18.98
N GLU A 16 1.72 31.83 17.84
CA GLU A 16 0.44 32.54 17.71
C GLU A 16 -0.76 31.64 18.08
N ARG A 17 -0.71 30.33 17.77
CA ARG A 17 -1.75 29.36 18.19
C ARG A 17 -1.75 29.10 19.69
N SER A 18 -0.58 29.05 20.32
CA SER A 18 -0.45 28.87 21.76
C SER A 18 -0.90 30.11 22.54
N SER A 19 -0.54 31.30 22.05
CA SER A 19 -0.95 32.60 22.62
C SER A 19 -2.48 32.76 22.58
N ASN A 20 -3.09 32.51 21.41
CA ASN A 20 -4.55 32.65 21.21
C ASN A 20 -5.39 31.73 22.13
N LYS A 21 -4.91 30.52 22.44
CA LYS A 21 -5.64 29.58 23.32
C LYS A 21 -5.61 30.03 24.77
N GLN A 22 -4.50 30.61 25.21
CA GLN A 22 -4.35 31.13 26.57
C GLN A 22 -5.14 32.42 26.75
N GLU A 23 -5.11 33.30 25.75
CA GLU A 23 -5.84 34.56 25.73
C GLU A 23 -7.37 34.37 25.72
N LEU A 24 -7.89 33.42 24.94
CA LEU A 24 -9.32 33.08 24.93
C LEU A 24 -9.78 32.55 26.29
N LYS A 25 -8.95 31.72 26.95
CA LYS A 25 -9.24 31.25 28.32
C LYS A 25 -9.29 32.41 29.32
N THR A 26 -8.40 33.39 29.20
CA THR A 26 -8.40 34.59 30.05
C THR A 26 -9.64 35.44 29.83
N ALA A 27 -10.04 35.68 28.57
CA ALA A 27 -11.24 36.44 28.24
C ALA A 27 -12.53 35.75 28.74
N LEU A 28 -12.61 34.42 28.66
CA LEU A 28 -13.71 33.64 29.20
C LEU A 28 -13.79 33.69 30.73
N LYS A 29 -12.63 33.66 31.40
CA LYS A 29 -12.54 33.80 32.86
C LYS A 29 -12.99 35.19 33.32
N VAL A 30 -12.57 36.27 32.63
CA VAL A 30 -13.01 37.65 32.91
C VAL A 30 -14.51 37.82 32.67
N SER A 31 -15.03 37.19 31.63
CA SER A 31 -16.46 37.26 31.29
C SER A 31 -17.34 36.35 32.14
N ARG A 32 -16.75 35.49 33.00
CA ARG A 32 -17.43 34.42 33.74
C ARG A 32 -18.27 33.50 32.84
N ILE A 33 -17.81 33.26 31.61
CA ILE A 33 -18.46 32.38 30.64
C ILE A 33 -17.69 31.06 30.59
N PRO A 34 -18.30 29.92 30.94
CA PRO A 34 -17.63 28.63 30.82
C PRO A 34 -17.49 28.25 29.34
N LEU A 35 -16.39 27.55 28.99
CA LEU A 35 -16.01 27.26 27.61
C LEU A 35 -17.10 26.54 26.80
N HIS A 36 -17.89 25.67 27.44
CA HIS A 36 -18.96 24.92 26.77
C HIS A 36 -20.09 25.83 26.25
N LYS A 37 -20.37 26.95 26.94
CA LYS A 37 -21.41 27.89 26.51
C LYS A 37 -21.09 28.64 25.22
N LEU A 38 -19.83 28.73 24.81
CA LEU A 38 -19.47 29.27 23.48
C LEU A 38 -19.88 28.35 22.31
N LEU A 39 -20.13 27.08 22.59
CA LEU A 39 -20.51 26.08 21.59
C LEU A 39 -22.03 25.92 21.49
N GLU A 40 -22.78 26.59 22.37
CA GLU A 40 -24.23 26.63 22.37
C GLU A 40 -24.70 27.79 21.47
N GLY A 41 -25.77 27.55 20.70
CA GLY A 41 -26.39 28.59 19.87
C GLY A 41 -26.96 29.75 20.70
N PRO A 42 -27.29 30.89 20.08
CA PRO A 42 -27.82 32.05 20.79
C PRO A 42 -29.10 31.69 21.57
N ASP A 43 -29.15 32.11 22.83
CA ASP A 43 -30.30 31.93 23.72
C ASP A 43 -31.47 32.78 23.18
N PRO A 44 -32.64 32.18 22.87
CA PRO A 44 -33.76 32.88 22.26
C PRO A 44 -34.27 34.07 23.10
N ASP A 45 -34.06 34.06 24.43
CA ASP A 45 -34.52 35.13 25.32
C ASP A 45 -33.40 36.13 25.69
N LYS A 46 -32.13 35.75 25.56
CA LYS A 46 -30.98 36.54 26.04
C LYS A 46 -30.00 37.00 24.96
N GLY A 47 -30.20 36.58 23.71
CA GLY A 47 -29.38 36.95 22.57
C GLY A 47 -27.95 36.38 22.60
N TYR A 48 -27.04 37.00 21.85
CA TYR A 48 -25.66 36.52 21.69
C TYR A 48 -24.82 36.75 22.95
N LEU A 49 -23.99 35.75 23.31
CA LEU A 49 -23.04 35.83 24.40
C LEU A 49 -22.03 36.97 24.19
N LYS A 50 -21.93 37.87 25.18
CA LYS A 50 -21.00 39.01 25.15
C LYS A 50 -19.73 38.66 25.94
N VAL A 51 -18.64 38.41 25.22
CA VAL A 51 -17.30 38.20 25.82
C VAL A 51 -16.61 39.56 25.99
N LYS A 52 -16.20 39.89 27.22
CA LYS A 52 -15.36 41.04 27.55
C LYS A 52 -13.88 40.65 27.45
N PHE A 53 -13.15 41.34 26.59
CA PHE A 53 -11.71 41.17 26.47
C PHE A 53 -10.96 42.06 27.47
N PRO A 54 -9.82 41.61 28.04
CA PRO A 54 -8.98 42.44 28.91
C PRO A 54 -8.44 43.68 28.18
N THR A 55 -8.15 44.75 28.94
CA THR A 55 -7.51 45.97 28.44
C THR A 55 -6.14 45.64 27.81
N GLY A 56 -5.93 46.05 26.55
CA GLY A 56 -4.72 45.76 25.76
C GLY A 56 -4.87 44.63 24.73
N PHE A 57 -6.02 43.96 24.64
CA PHE A 57 -6.27 42.88 23.68
C PHE A 57 -6.43 43.40 22.24
N ARG A 58 -5.58 42.96 21.29
CA ARG A 58 -5.70 43.26 19.85
C ARG A 58 -6.43 42.14 19.11
N LEU A 59 -7.71 42.35 18.81
CA LEU A 59 -8.46 41.49 17.89
C LEU A 59 -7.89 41.59 16.47
N GLN A 60 -7.13 40.59 16.02
CA GLN A 60 -6.82 40.44 14.60
C GLN A 60 -7.98 39.72 13.89
N CYS A 61 -8.82 40.50 13.20
CA CYS A 61 -9.87 39.94 12.36
C CYS A 61 -9.24 39.19 11.16
N LEU A 62 -9.49 37.88 11.05
CA LEU A 62 -9.08 37.09 9.89
C LEU A 62 -9.69 37.69 8.61
N ARG A 63 -8.88 38.18 7.67
CA ARG A 63 -9.39 38.80 6.44
C ARG A 63 -9.84 37.76 5.40
N GLY A 64 -10.98 38.06 4.74
CA GLY A 64 -11.49 37.47 3.49
C GLY A 64 -11.27 35.97 3.29
N ARG A 65 -10.22 35.61 2.53
CA ARG A 65 -9.93 34.21 2.14
C ARG A 65 -9.67 33.28 3.34
N SER A 66 -9.13 33.79 4.43
CA SER A 66 -8.86 32.99 5.64
C SER A 66 -10.14 32.69 6.42
N ARG A 67 -11.08 33.64 6.49
CA ARG A 67 -12.44 33.42 7.02
C ARG A 67 -13.22 32.43 6.17
N ALA A 68 -13.24 32.63 4.85
CA ALA A 68 -13.95 31.73 3.94
C ALA A 68 -13.38 30.29 3.98
N LYS A 69 -12.06 30.11 4.13
CA LYS A 69 -11.45 28.78 4.30
C LYS A 69 -11.72 28.16 5.67
N ALA A 70 -11.74 28.95 6.75
CA ALA A 70 -12.03 28.46 8.10
C ALA A 70 -13.51 28.07 8.22
N VAL A 71 -14.42 28.94 7.78
CA VAL A 71 -15.88 28.69 7.75
C VAL A 71 -16.19 27.47 6.91
N LYS A 72 -15.67 27.34 5.67
CA LYS A 72 -15.87 26.12 4.87
C LYS A 72 -15.35 24.85 5.55
N LYS A 73 -14.36 24.94 6.43
CA LYS A 73 -13.79 23.77 7.11
C LYS A 73 -14.60 23.40 8.36
N THR A 74 -15.12 24.37 9.09
CA THR A 74 -15.98 24.15 10.26
C THR A 74 -17.41 23.81 9.88
N THR A 75 -18.00 24.46 8.87
CA THR A 75 -19.35 24.13 8.41
C THR A 75 -19.43 22.72 7.84
N LEU A 76 -18.39 22.26 7.12
CA LEU A 76 -18.31 20.85 6.72
C LEU A 76 -18.26 19.95 7.97
N ILE A 77 -17.38 20.22 8.95
CA ILE A 77 -17.23 19.34 10.13
C ILE A 77 -18.50 19.30 11.00
N GLU A 78 -19.16 20.43 11.23
CA GLU A 78 -20.37 20.53 12.07
C GLU A 78 -21.59 19.89 11.40
N GLU A 79 -21.74 20.06 10.08
CA GLU A 79 -22.76 19.40 9.27
C GLU A 79 -22.54 17.86 9.17
N TYR A 80 -21.36 17.36 9.55
CA TYR A 80 -21.00 15.93 9.53
C TYR A 80 -21.00 15.22 10.89
N LEU A 81 -21.12 15.95 12.00
CA LEU A 81 -21.24 15.36 13.35
C LEU A 81 -22.67 14.89 13.67
N THR A 82 -23.65 15.34 12.91
CA THR A 82 -25.08 15.04 13.11
C THR A 82 -25.59 13.84 12.31
N GLU A 83 -24.80 13.30 11.39
CA GLU A 83 -25.14 12.08 10.64
C GLU A 83 -24.61 10.82 11.35
N LYS A 84 -25.46 9.78 11.40
CA LYS A 84 -25.18 8.47 12.00
C LYS A 84 -23.90 7.84 11.42
N ASP A 85 -23.14 7.14 12.25
CA ASP A 85 -21.94 6.40 11.80
C ASP A 85 -22.33 5.40 10.70
N PRO A 86 -21.66 5.42 9.53
CA PRO A 86 -21.99 4.54 8.42
C PRO A 86 -21.55 3.11 8.72
N ASP A 87 -22.39 2.16 8.35
CA ASP A 87 -22.12 0.73 8.41
C ASP A 87 -21.02 0.31 7.42
N ASP A 88 -20.29 -0.75 7.73
CA ASP A 88 -19.18 -1.28 6.91
C ASP A 88 -19.67 -1.66 5.49
N GLY A 89 -20.95 -2.05 5.32
CA GLY A 89 -21.55 -2.26 4.00
C GLY A 89 -21.72 -0.97 3.18
N GLU A 90 -22.04 0.16 3.81
CA GLU A 90 -22.07 1.47 3.14
C GLU A 90 -20.65 1.95 2.75
N PHE A 91 -19.64 1.59 3.54
CA PHE A 91 -18.25 1.92 3.30
C PHE A 91 -17.75 1.37 1.95
N TYR A 92 -18.04 0.10 1.64
CA TYR A 92 -17.61 -0.54 0.39
C TYR A 92 -18.37 -0.04 -0.85
N CYS A 93 -19.66 0.29 -0.72
CA CYS A 93 -20.46 0.79 -1.84
C CYS A 93 -20.15 2.26 -2.21
N LYS A 94 -19.93 3.15 -1.22
CA LYS A 94 -19.75 4.60 -1.46
C LYS A 94 -18.37 4.94 -2.05
N ILE A 95 -17.29 4.24 -1.70
CA ILE A 95 -15.95 4.47 -2.28
C ILE A 95 -15.96 4.23 -3.81
N ARG A 96 -16.71 3.25 -4.30
CA ARG A 96 -16.75 2.87 -5.72
C ARG A 96 -17.69 3.74 -6.56
N GLN A 97 -18.81 4.21 -6.01
CA GLN A 97 -19.65 5.21 -6.70
C GLN A 97 -18.89 6.52 -6.96
N TYR A 98 -17.99 6.93 -6.05
CA TYR A 98 -17.21 8.17 -6.21
C TYR A 98 -15.98 8.04 -7.13
N GLN A 99 -15.52 6.80 -7.36
CA GLN A 99 -14.49 6.45 -8.35
C GLN A 99 -15.05 6.26 -9.77
N GLY A 100 -16.37 6.43 -9.98
CA GLY A 100 -17.00 6.37 -11.29
C GLY A 100 -17.47 4.98 -11.73
N TYR A 101 -17.67 4.04 -10.80
CA TYR A 101 -18.27 2.75 -11.15
C TYR A 101 -19.81 2.89 -11.23
N LYS A 102 -20.36 2.70 -12.44
CA LYS A 102 -21.76 2.94 -12.84
C LYS A 102 -22.22 4.42 -12.82
N GLY A 103 -21.32 5.38 -13.06
CA GLY A 103 -21.65 6.81 -13.16
C GLY A 103 -20.43 7.72 -13.26
N PRO A 104 -20.60 9.06 -13.30
CA PRO A 104 -19.47 9.99 -13.32
C PRO A 104 -18.60 9.86 -12.06
N ALA A 105 -17.28 10.00 -12.19
CA ALA A 105 -16.40 10.12 -11.04
C ALA A 105 -16.64 11.44 -10.31
N TYR A 106 -16.65 11.43 -8.97
CA TYR A 106 -16.87 12.61 -8.15
C TYR A 106 -15.70 12.86 -7.19
N PRO A 107 -14.61 13.52 -7.66
CA PRO A 107 -13.41 13.81 -6.85
C PRO A 107 -13.68 14.64 -5.58
N PHE A 108 -14.79 15.39 -5.54
CA PHE A 108 -15.25 16.12 -4.36
C PHE A 108 -15.84 15.18 -3.29
N LEU A 109 -16.53 14.11 -3.70
CA LEU A 109 -17.13 13.12 -2.80
C LEU A 109 -16.08 12.13 -2.28
N GLU A 110 -15.04 11.83 -3.06
CA GLU A 110 -13.82 11.16 -2.58
C GLU A 110 -13.13 11.99 -1.46
N LYS A 111 -12.98 13.31 -1.66
CA LYS A 111 -12.47 14.23 -0.62
C LYS A 111 -13.39 14.33 0.59
N ARG A 112 -14.72 14.27 0.40
CA ARG A 112 -15.75 14.24 1.45
C ARG A 112 -15.68 12.94 2.26
N TRP A 113 -15.41 11.81 1.62
CA TRP A 113 -15.36 10.51 2.29
C TRP A 113 -14.01 10.26 2.98
N MET A 114 -12.90 10.67 2.35
CA MET A 114 -11.59 10.81 3.01
C MET A 114 -11.60 11.77 4.20
N ALA A 115 -12.58 12.68 4.29
CA ALA A 115 -12.79 13.56 5.44
C ALA A 115 -13.62 12.92 6.57
N ARG A 116 -14.52 11.96 6.29
CA ARG A 116 -15.25 11.20 7.33
C ARG A 116 -14.47 10.00 7.86
N LEU A 117 -13.57 9.44 7.07
CA LEU A 117 -12.49 8.59 7.60
C LEU A 117 -11.70 9.29 8.73
N LYS A 118 -11.62 10.64 8.72
CA LYS A 118 -10.97 11.42 9.79
C LYS A 118 -11.79 11.57 11.07
N THR A 119 -13.10 11.30 11.03
CA THR A 119 -14.00 11.45 12.20
C THR A 119 -14.24 10.11 12.91
N GLY A 120 -14.23 8.99 12.20
CA GLY A 120 -14.42 7.64 12.79
C GLY A 120 -13.15 6.84 13.10
N MET A 121 -11.99 7.19 12.52
CA MET A 121 -10.72 6.47 12.74
C MET A 121 -9.68 7.35 13.41
N LYS A 122 -8.70 6.72 14.07
CA LYS A 122 -7.51 7.39 14.62
C LYS A 122 -6.87 8.26 13.52
N LEU A 123 -7.12 9.57 13.57
CA LEU A 123 -6.53 10.60 12.68
C LEU A 123 -5.00 10.44 12.55
N SER A 124 -4.38 9.80 13.54
CA SER A 124 -2.97 9.40 13.59
C SER A 124 -2.54 8.34 12.56
N VAL A 125 -3.43 7.65 11.83
CA VAL A 125 -3.04 6.61 10.85
C VAL A 125 -3.27 7.05 9.40
N ILE A 126 -4.31 7.85 9.14
CA ILE A 126 -4.58 8.39 7.80
C ILE A 126 -3.49 9.36 7.37
N HIS A 127 -3.01 10.23 8.26
CA HIS A 127 -1.87 11.11 7.92
C HIS A 127 -0.61 10.28 7.60
N LYS A 128 -0.43 9.11 8.24
CA LYS A 128 0.67 8.18 7.94
C LYS A 128 0.57 7.69 6.50
N MET A 129 -0.59 7.19 6.05
CA MET A 129 -0.82 6.74 4.67
C MET A 129 -0.39 7.79 3.63
N TYR A 130 -0.81 9.05 3.81
CA TYR A 130 -0.43 10.13 2.90
C TYR A 130 1.05 10.53 3.01
N SER A 131 1.64 10.44 4.20
CA SER A 131 3.05 10.80 4.44
C SER A 131 4.05 9.70 4.06
N TYR A 132 3.58 8.47 3.86
CA TYR A 132 4.43 7.30 3.68
C TYR A 132 4.82 7.02 2.24
N ASN A 133 4.18 7.65 1.26
CA ASN A 133 4.43 7.45 -0.17
C ASN A 133 4.25 5.98 -0.64
N ILE A 134 3.52 5.15 0.14
CA ILE A 134 3.25 3.73 -0.14
C ILE A 134 1.81 3.49 -0.61
N ARG A 135 1.27 4.41 -1.41
CA ARG A 135 -0.14 4.34 -1.83
C ARG A 135 -0.48 3.02 -2.52
N ASN A 136 0.41 2.51 -3.37
CA ASN A 136 0.18 1.26 -4.10
C ASN A 136 0.00 0.08 -3.13
N LEU A 137 0.88 -0.07 -2.13
CA LEU A 137 0.76 -1.12 -1.12
C LEU A 137 -0.57 -1.00 -0.33
N CYS A 138 -0.97 0.23 0.01
CA CYS A 138 -2.26 0.46 0.67
C CYS A 138 -3.44 0.06 -0.22
N LEU A 139 -3.37 0.34 -1.53
CA LEU A 139 -4.41 -0.03 -2.48
C LEU A 139 -4.52 -1.54 -2.65
N ASN A 140 -3.39 -2.26 -2.67
CA ASN A 140 -3.37 -3.73 -2.74
C ASN A 140 -4.11 -4.36 -1.55
N TYR A 141 -3.81 -3.90 -0.33
CA TYR A 141 -4.47 -4.42 0.87
C TYR A 141 -5.98 -4.13 0.87
N LEU A 142 -6.37 -2.88 0.56
CA LEU A 142 -7.79 -2.52 0.43
C LEU A 142 -8.48 -3.27 -0.71
N GLY A 143 -7.76 -3.55 -1.79
CA GLY A 143 -8.19 -4.38 -2.90
C GLY A 143 -8.48 -5.81 -2.45
N LEU A 144 -7.61 -6.39 -1.63
CA LEU A 144 -7.80 -7.72 -1.03
C LEU A 144 -9.04 -7.78 -0.15
N ILE A 145 -9.27 -6.77 0.71
CA ILE A 145 -10.49 -6.70 1.53
C ILE A 145 -11.72 -6.71 0.62
N ARG A 146 -11.73 -5.89 -0.44
CA ARG A 146 -12.84 -5.85 -1.40
C ARG A 146 -13.01 -7.19 -2.12
N PHE A 147 -11.93 -7.82 -2.56
CA PHE A 147 -11.98 -9.12 -3.22
C PHE A 147 -12.68 -10.15 -2.32
N VAL A 148 -12.27 -10.25 -1.06
CA VAL A 148 -12.86 -11.20 -0.11
C VAL A 148 -14.35 -10.90 0.12
N PHE A 149 -14.72 -9.69 0.54
CA PHE A 149 -16.11 -9.44 0.93
C PHE A 149 -17.04 -9.24 -0.28
N ALA A 150 -16.65 -8.40 -1.24
CA ALA A 150 -17.52 -8.04 -2.34
C ALA A 150 -17.54 -9.11 -3.43
N GLU A 151 -16.38 -9.59 -3.89
CA GLU A 151 -16.34 -10.54 -5.01
C GLU A 151 -16.61 -11.97 -4.54
N GLU A 152 -15.85 -12.44 -3.56
CA GLU A 152 -15.93 -13.82 -3.10
C GLU A 152 -17.20 -14.08 -2.30
N LEU A 153 -17.46 -13.35 -1.20
CA LEU A 153 -18.62 -13.64 -0.36
C LEU A 153 -19.93 -13.18 -0.99
N CYS A 154 -19.98 -11.93 -1.46
CA CYS A 154 -21.22 -11.31 -1.91
C CYS A 154 -21.45 -11.34 -3.44
N LYS A 155 -20.55 -11.93 -4.24
CA LYS A 155 -20.70 -12.05 -5.72
C LYS A 155 -20.99 -10.71 -6.43
N ASN A 156 -20.44 -9.62 -5.91
CA ASN A 156 -20.68 -8.24 -6.33
C ASN A 156 -22.15 -7.78 -6.22
N ASP A 157 -22.97 -8.45 -5.41
CA ASP A 157 -24.34 -8.05 -5.11
C ASP A 157 -24.36 -6.96 -4.02
N PRO A 158 -24.79 -5.72 -4.33
CA PRO A 158 -24.88 -4.64 -3.35
C PRO A 158 -25.85 -4.92 -2.20
N HIS A 159 -26.89 -5.72 -2.41
CA HIS A 159 -27.85 -6.08 -1.37
C HIS A 159 -27.25 -7.05 -0.37
N MET A 160 -26.47 -8.04 -0.85
CA MET A 160 -25.70 -8.94 0.01
C MET A 160 -24.65 -8.19 0.81
N MET A 161 -23.97 -7.21 0.20
CA MET A 161 -22.95 -6.41 0.89
C MET A 161 -23.52 -5.57 2.05
N ARG A 162 -24.76 -5.09 1.94
CA ARG A 162 -25.43 -4.34 3.02
C ARG A 162 -25.79 -5.22 4.23
N ARG A 163 -25.84 -6.53 4.04
CA ARG A 163 -26.13 -7.51 5.10
C ARG A 163 -24.89 -7.89 5.93
N VAL A 164 -23.70 -7.45 5.50
CA VAL A 164 -22.42 -7.71 6.18
C VAL A 164 -22.16 -6.63 7.23
N ASN A 165 -22.33 -6.96 8.51
CA ASN A 165 -22.18 -6.01 9.63
C ASN A 165 -20.83 -6.13 10.37
N THR A 166 -20.55 -5.20 11.28
CA THR A 166 -19.28 -5.16 12.06
C THR A 166 -19.04 -6.40 12.95
N ASN A 167 -20.09 -7.07 13.45
CA ASN A 167 -19.94 -8.31 14.23
C ASN A 167 -19.43 -9.46 13.36
N THR A 168 -19.67 -9.39 12.06
CA THR A 168 -19.24 -10.35 11.05
C THR A 168 -17.73 -10.28 10.79
N VAL A 169 -17.15 -9.07 10.86
CA VAL A 169 -15.74 -8.81 10.50
C VAL A 169 -14.78 -8.98 11.70
N LYS A 170 -15.28 -8.88 12.94
CA LYS A 170 -14.47 -8.96 14.18
C LYS A 170 -14.31 -10.36 14.77
N ALA A 171 -14.78 -11.37 14.06
CA ALA A 171 -14.89 -12.75 14.51
C ALA A 171 -13.53 -13.40 14.82
N LYS A 172 -13.35 -13.94 16.04
CA LYS A 172 -12.16 -14.67 16.49
C LYS A 172 -12.49 -16.13 16.86
N ASP A 173 -11.60 -17.05 16.48
CA ASP A 173 -11.57 -18.51 16.73
C ASP A 173 -12.57 -19.44 16.05
N ARG A 174 -12.05 -20.33 15.20
CA ARG A 174 -12.77 -21.26 14.30
C ARG A 174 -13.94 -22.01 14.95
N GLU A 175 -13.71 -22.68 16.08
CA GLU A 175 -14.74 -23.53 16.72
C GLU A 175 -15.87 -22.72 17.33
N LYS A 176 -15.55 -21.60 17.99
CA LYS A 176 -16.56 -20.67 18.51
C LYS A 176 -17.31 -19.96 17.39
N LEU A 177 -16.67 -19.77 16.22
CA LEU A 177 -17.25 -19.08 15.09
C LEU A 177 -18.31 -19.89 14.34
N TYR A 178 -18.11 -21.19 14.15
CA TYR A 178 -19.12 -22.01 13.48
C TYR A 178 -20.41 -22.11 14.30
N THR A 179 -20.29 -22.32 15.62
CA THR A 179 -21.46 -22.32 16.52
C THR A 179 -22.20 -20.97 16.50
N LYS A 180 -21.47 -19.86 16.51
CA LYS A 180 -22.05 -18.51 16.39
C LYS A 180 -22.70 -18.25 15.04
N LEU A 181 -22.13 -18.80 13.97
CA LEU A 181 -22.69 -18.74 12.63
C LEU A 181 -24.00 -19.54 12.54
N LEU A 182 -24.05 -20.75 13.11
CA LEU A 182 -25.29 -21.54 13.17
C LEU A 182 -26.39 -20.81 13.96
N ARG A 183 -26.03 -20.21 15.11
CA ARG A 183 -26.94 -19.40 15.94
C ARG A 183 -27.38 -18.08 15.32
N GLY A 184 -26.82 -17.69 14.17
CA GLY A 184 -27.14 -16.43 13.50
C GLY A 184 -26.57 -15.19 14.21
N GLU A 185 -25.63 -15.38 15.14
CA GLU A 185 -24.93 -14.28 15.80
C GLU A 185 -23.93 -13.59 14.86
N ILE A 186 -23.46 -14.32 13.84
CA ILE A 186 -22.57 -13.86 12.77
C ILE A 186 -23.27 -14.13 11.45
N PHE A 187 -23.25 -13.16 10.52
CA PHE A 187 -24.05 -13.22 9.29
C PHE A 187 -25.56 -13.42 9.58
N GLY A 188 -26.09 -12.86 10.66
CA GLY A 188 -27.49 -13.07 11.09
C GLY A 188 -28.54 -12.59 10.10
N GLU A 189 -28.20 -11.61 9.26
CA GLU A 189 -29.06 -11.16 8.16
C GLU A 189 -29.11 -12.16 6.99
N PHE A 190 -28.27 -13.19 6.99
CA PHE A 190 -28.23 -14.26 6.00
C PHE A 190 -29.03 -15.49 6.46
N ASN A 191 -29.71 -16.15 5.52
CA ASN A 191 -30.36 -17.42 5.80
C ASN A 191 -29.31 -18.53 6.01
N GLU A 192 -29.74 -19.67 6.55
CA GLU A 192 -28.84 -20.77 6.92
C GLU A 192 -28.00 -21.28 5.74
N ARG A 193 -28.61 -21.46 4.56
CA ARG A 193 -27.92 -21.90 3.33
C ARG A 193 -26.88 -20.88 2.86
N GLU A 194 -27.23 -19.60 2.88
CA GLU A 194 -26.30 -18.51 2.55
C GLU A 194 -25.12 -18.46 3.52
N ARG A 195 -25.38 -18.62 4.83
CA ARG A 195 -24.34 -18.66 5.86
C ARG A 195 -23.37 -19.83 5.65
N GLU A 196 -23.87 -21.00 5.28
CA GLU A 196 -23.04 -22.17 5.00
C GLU A 196 -22.15 -21.97 3.75
N LEU A 197 -22.71 -21.39 2.68
CA LEU A 197 -21.94 -21.02 1.48
C LEU A 197 -20.84 -20.01 1.79
N ILE A 198 -21.16 -18.98 2.57
CA ILE A 198 -20.21 -17.97 3.04
C ILE A 198 -19.11 -18.64 3.89
N TRP A 199 -19.48 -19.55 4.79
CA TRP A 199 -18.53 -20.27 5.64
C TRP A 199 -17.52 -21.09 4.82
N ASN A 200 -17.99 -21.86 3.84
CA ASN A 200 -17.12 -22.66 2.97
C ASN A 200 -16.15 -21.80 2.16
N LYS A 201 -16.60 -20.64 1.69
CA LYS A 201 -15.72 -19.67 1.00
C LYS A 201 -14.68 -19.07 1.93
N LEU A 202 -15.07 -18.68 3.14
CA LEU A 202 -14.14 -18.19 4.17
C LEU A 202 -13.08 -19.24 4.50
N LEU A 203 -13.48 -20.50 4.67
CA LEU A 203 -12.55 -21.61 4.89
C LEU A 203 -11.54 -21.74 3.74
N SER A 204 -12.03 -21.76 2.50
CA SER A 204 -11.18 -21.82 1.31
C SER A 204 -10.16 -20.67 1.26
N ILE A 205 -10.58 -19.43 1.49
CA ILE A 205 -9.67 -18.27 1.52
C ILE A 205 -8.66 -18.40 2.67
N SER A 206 -9.13 -18.87 3.84
CA SER A 206 -8.31 -18.96 5.05
C SER A 206 -7.19 -20.01 4.99
N THR A 207 -7.18 -20.91 4.02
CA THR A 207 -6.10 -21.90 3.80
C THR A 207 -4.76 -21.25 3.42
N ASN A 208 -4.83 -20.09 2.75
CA ASN A 208 -3.67 -19.45 2.16
C ASN A 208 -3.33 -18.10 2.80
N ARG A 209 -4.29 -17.47 3.47
CA ARG A 209 -4.12 -16.14 4.06
C ARG A 209 -5.14 -15.86 5.15
N LEU A 210 -4.82 -14.95 6.07
CA LEU A 210 -5.80 -14.40 7.01
C LEU A 210 -6.91 -13.63 6.29
N ILE A 211 -8.13 -13.72 6.84
CA ILE A 211 -9.25 -12.90 6.39
C ILE A 211 -8.97 -11.43 6.77
N PRO A 212 -8.84 -10.53 5.79
CA PRO A 212 -8.45 -9.15 6.05
C PRO A 212 -9.65 -8.35 6.56
N SER A 213 -9.38 -7.22 7.21
CA SER A 213 -10.40 -6.24 7.59
C SER A 213 -9.79 -4.84 7.61
N LEU A 214 -10.61 -3.80 7.70
CA LEU A 214 -10.11 -2.45 7.92
C LEU A 214 -9.33 -2.34 9.23
N PHE A 215 -9.75 -3.07 10.27
CA PHE A 215 -9.02 -3.11 11.54
C PHE A 215 -7.61 -3.68 11.34
N THR A 216 -7.48 -4.86 10.73
CA THR A 216 -6.16 -5.49 10.50
C THR A 216 -5.31 -4.63 9.56
N PHE A 217 -5.90 -4.01 8.54
CA PHE A 217 -5.21 -3.07 7.66
C PHE A 217 -4.47 -1.97 8.42
N PHE A 218 -5.11 -1.30 9.39
CA PHE A 218 -4.45 -0.22 10.14
C PHE A 218 -3.38 -0.71 11.10
N GLU A 219 -3.59 -1.87 11.71
CA GLU A 219 -2.60 -2.49 12.57
C GLU A 219 -1.38 -2.90 11.76
N ASP A 220 -1.58 -3.56 10.62
CA ASP A 220 -0.51 -4.01 9.71
C ASP A 220 0.21 -2.82 9.05
N LEU A 221 -0.50 -1.74 8.73
CA LEU A 221 0.10 -0.50 8.26
C LEU A 221 0.99 0.14 9.34
N SER A 222 0.60 0.04 10.61
CA SER A 222 1.42 0.50 11.73
C SER A 222 2.68 -0.35 11.91
N TYR A 223 2.63 -1.63 11.52
CA TYR A 223 3.82 -2.49 11.43
C TYR A 223 4.74 -2.05 10.30
N LEU A 224 4.22 -1.81 9.09
CA LEU A 224 5.00 -1.37 7.93
C LEU A 224 5.81 -0.08 8.14
N GLU A 225 5.44 0.76 9.12
CA GLU A 225 6.19 1.97 9.45
C GLU A 225 7.68 1.69 9.75
N GLY A 226 8.00 0.57 10.40
CA GLY A 226 9.37 0.17 10.70
C GLY A 226 10.15 -0.14 9.41
N PRO A 227 9.75 -1.19 8.66
CA PRO A 227 10.38 -1.56 7.39
C PRO A 227 10.44 -0.41 6.38
N LEU A 228 9.40 0.44 6.32
CA LEU A 228 9.38 1.62 5.46
C LEU A 228 10.53 2.60 5.77
N LYS A 229 10.85 2.80 7.06
CA LYS A 229 11.96 3.68 7.47
C LYS A 229 13.31 3.11 7.04
N SER A 230 13.44 1.78 7.04
CA SER A 230 14.61 1.07 6.53
C SER A 230 14.75 1.27 5.02
N MET A 231 13.67 1.08 4.25
CA MET A 231 13.66 1.31 2.79
C MET A 231 14.01 2.75 2.41
N ARG A 232 13.63 3.74 3.22
CA ARG A 232 13.97 5.15 3.02
C ARG A 232 15.46 5.47 3.20
N ARG A 233 16.28 4.56 3.72
CA ARG A 233 17.74 4.72 3.69
C ARG A 233 18.29 4.56 2.27
N LEU A 234 17.64 3.76 1.43
CA LEU A 234 18.07 3.50 0.06
C LEU A 234 17.74 4.66 -0.88
N VAL A 235 16.51 5.18 -0.77
CA VAL A 235 16.06 6.29 -1.62
C VAL A 235 15.12 7.20 -0.85
N GLN A 236 15.25 8.51 -1.09
CA GLN A 236 14.30 9.51 -0.62
C GLN A 236 13.30 9.85 -1.73
N PRO A 237 12.01 9.52 -1.57
CA PRO A 237 10.99 9.86 -2.55
C PRO A 237 10.72 11.36 -2.60
N SER A 238 10.43 11.87 -3.79
CA SER A 238 9.93 13.24 -3.98
C SER A 238 8.52 13.40 -3.37
N PRO A 239 8.06 14.63 -3.05
CA PRO A 239 6.78 14.85 -2.34
C PRO A 239 5.52 14.26 -2.98
N ARG A 240 5.54 13.97 -4.29
CA ARG A 240 4.42 13.37 -5.04
C ARG A 240 4.72 11.99 -5.60
N GLU A 241 5.95 11.51 -5.41
CA GLU A 241 6.44 10.24 -5.92
C GLU A 241 6.11 9.12 -4.91
N THR A 242 5.82 7.92 -5.38
CA THR A 242 5.69 6.75 -4.50
C THR A 242 7.08 6.21 -4.14
N LEU A 243 7.22 5.51 -3.02
CA LEU A 243 8.47 4.84 -2.71
C LEU A 243 8.84 3.81 -3.80
N ASN A 244 7.86 3.10 -4.35
CA ASN A 244 8.09 2.13 -5.43
C ASN A 244 8.68 2.80 -6.68
N SER A 245 8.08 3.90 -7.14
CA SER A 245 8.62 4.66 -8.27
C SER A 245 10.00 5.25 -7.98
N ALA A 246 10.28 5.65 -6.74
CA ALA A 246 11.60 6.13 -6.34
C ALA A 246 12.66 5.01 -6.36
N LEU A 247 12.30 3.79 -5.95
CA LEU A 247 13.16 2.61 -6.03
C LEU A 247 13.41 2.19 -7.49
N LEU A 248 12.37 2.17 -8.31
CA LEU A 248 12.51 1.88 -9.75
C LEU A 248 13.37 2.92 -10.46
N ARG A 249 13.36 4.19 -10.02
CA ARG A 249 14.22 5.24 -10.59
C ARG A 249 15.71 5.00 -10.36
N ILE A 250 16.09 4.29 -9.30
CA ILE A 250 17.50 3.95 -9.01
C ILE A 250 17.88 2.55 -9.50
N TYR A 251 16.95 1.83 -10.14
CA TYR A 251 17.24 0.54 -10.73
C TYR A 251 18.02 0.73 -12.04
N GLU A 252 19.25 0.24 -12.06
CA GLU A 252 20.15 0.30 -13.22
C GLU A 252 20.32 -1.08 -13.88
N GLY A 253 19.88 -2.15 -13.21
CA GLY A 253 20.10 -3.53 -13.67
C GLY A 253 21.58 -3.96 -13.59
N THR A 254 22.42 -3.16 -12.92
CA THR A 254 23.82 -3.46 -12.65
C THR A 254 23.93 -4.79 -11.89
N SER A 255 24.95 -5.60 -12.21
CA SER A 255 25.14 -6.91 -11.59
C SER A 255 24.01 -7.93 -11.81
N GLN A 256 23.09 -7.72 -12.77
CA GLN A 256 22.12 -8.73 -13.21
C GLN A 256 22.67 -9.56 -14.37
N GLU A 257 22.27 -10.83 -14.41
CA GLU A 257 22.53 -11.69 -15.56
C GLU A 257 21.33 -11.63 -16.52
N PRO A 258 21.57 -11.45 -17.83
CA PRO A 258 20.52 -11.56 -18.82
C PRO A 258 19.78 -12.91 -18.69
N SER A 259 18.47 -12.88 -18.86
CA SER A 259 17.55 -14.02 -18.76
C SER A 259 17.36 -14.68 -17.38
N TYR A 260 18.06 -14.24 -16.32
CA TYR A 260 17.91 -14.79 -14.96
C TYR A 260 17.46 -13.75 -13.94
N VAL A 261 16.81 -14.21 -12.88
CA VAL A 261 16.39 -13.44 -11.72
C VAL A 261 17.06 -14.03 -10.48
N LYS A 262 17.62 -13.16 -9.64
CA LYS A 262 18.25 -13.54 -8.37
C LYS A 262 17.21 -13.64 -7.26
N ILE A 263 17.10 -14.81 -6.64
CA ILE A 263 16.17 -15.13 -5.55
C ILE A 263 16.96 -15.48 -4.29
N GLN A 264 16.81 -14.68 -3.23
CA GLN A 264 17.37 -14.93 -1.91
C GLN A 264 16.59 -16.04 -1.21
N GLU A 265 17.27 -17.14 -0.87
CA GLU A 265 16.72 -18.31 -0.16
C GLU A 265 17.12 -18.31 1.34
N SER A 266 18.25 -17.67 1.67
CA SER A 266 18.75 -17.49 3.04
C SER A 266 19.54 -16.18 3.16
N ASP A 267 20.15 -15.90 4.32
CA ASP A 267 20.99 -14.71 4.50
C ASP A 267 22.21 -14.68 3.57
N SER A 268 22.63 -15.83 3.06
CA SER A 268 23.82 -16.00 2.23
C SER A 268 23.60 -16.65 0.88
N THR A 269 22.52 -17.42 0.74
CA THR A 269 22.26 -18.17 -0.48
C THR A 269 21.34 -17.40 -1.43
N ILE A 270 21.80 -17.28 -2.67
CA ILE A 270 21.05 -16.69 -3.77
C ILE A 270 20.96 -17.70 -4.92
N ALA A 271 19.74 -17.92 -5.37
CA ALA A 271 19.38 -18.73 -6.51
C ALA A 271 19.29 -17.89 -7.78
N LEU A 272 19.75 -18.45 -8.90
CA LEU A 272 19.45 -17.93 -10.23
C LEU A 272 18.26 -18.71 -10.81
N VAL A 273 17.22 -17.99 -11.21
CA VAL A 273 15.98 -18.56 -11.78
C VAL A 273 15.67 -17.88 -13.12
N PRO A 274 15.37 -18.62 -14.20
CA PRO A 274 15.05 -18.00 -15.48
C PRO A 274 13.84 -17.06 -15.40
N GLY A 275 13.96 -15.83 -15.88
CA GLY A 275 12.86 -14.85 -15.83
C GLY A 275 13.11 -13.55 -16.59
N PRO A 276 12.03 -12.82 -16.96
CA PRO A 276 12.12 -11.57 -17.70
C PRO A 276 12.64 -10.42 -16.83
N GLU A 277 13.08 -9.35 -17.49
CA GLU A 277 13.67 -8.18 -16.81
C GLU A 277 12.67 -7.49 -15.87
N ALA A 278 11.40 -7.41 -16.23
CA ALA A 278 10.35 -6.79 -15.41
C ALA A 278 10.26 -7.41 -14.01
N ASP A 279 10.49 -8.72 -13.91
CA ASP A 279 10.45 -9.45 -12.64
C ASP A 279 11.70 -9.23 -11.79
N ARG A 280 12.85 -8.87 -12.38
CA ARG A 280 14.09 -8.60 -11.62
C ARG A 280 13.93 -7.41 -10.71
N ALA A 281 13.41 -6.30 -11.23
CA ALA A 281 13.22 -5.08 -10.45
C ALA A 281 12.14 -5.28 -9.38
N ASP A 282 11.00 -5.91 -9.72
CA ASP A 282 9.93 -6.15 -8.76
C ASP A 282 10.36 -7.11 -7.63
N LEU A 283 11.01 -8.23 -7.97
CA LEU A 283 11.53 -9.17 -6.98
C LEU A 283 12.67 -8.56 -6.15
N GLY A 284 13.55 -7.76 -6.75
CA GLY A 284 14.57 -7.01 -6.01
C GLY A 284 13.96 -6.07 -4.97
N ILE A 285 12.93 -5.30 -5.35
CA ILE A 285 12.19 -4.43 -4.41
C ILE A 285 11.56 -5.25 -3.29
N ARG A 286 10.87 -6.34 -3.64
CA ARG A 286 10.24 -7.25 -2.66
C ARG A 286 11.26 -7.84 -1.69
N GLN A 287 12.44 -8.25 -2.18
CA GLN A 287 13.51 -8.83 -1.36
C GLN A 287 14.07 -7.83 -0.35
N MET A 288 14.28 -6.59 -0.77
CA MET A 288 14.67 -5.51 0.15
C MET A 288 13.58 -5.25 1.20
N TRP A 289 12.29 -5.29 0.83
CA TRP A 289 11.19 -5.22 1.80
C TRP A 289 11.16 -6.41 2.76
N MET A 290 11.44 -7.63 2.29
CA MET A 290 11.50 -8.83 3.12
C MET A 290 12.65 -8.75 4.13
N LEU A 291 13.84 -8.28 3.71
CA LEU A 291 14.95 -7.99 4.62
C LEU A 291 14.57 -6.91 5.65
N ALA A 292 13.94 -5.82 5.21
CA ALA A 292 13.46 -4.79 6.12
C ALA A 292 12.39 -5.33 7.10
N MET A 293 11.50 -6.22 6.67
CA MET A 293 10.52 -6.88 7.56
C MET A 293 11.19 -7.75 8.62
N ARG A 294 12.29 -8.43 8.27
CA ARG A 294 13.09 -9.25 9.19
C ARG A 294 13.81 -8.39 10.24
N ASP A 295 14.48 -7.32 9.79
CA ASP A 295 15.50 -6.64 10.59
C ASP A 295 15.34 -5.11 10.70
N TRP A 296 14.13 -4.57 10.55
CA TRP A 296 13.91 -3.12 10.65
C TRP A 296 14.37 -2.47 11.96
N VAL A 297 14.43 -3.22 13.07
CA VAL A 297 14.97 -2.70 14.34
C VAL A 297 16.46 -2.42 14.22
N ASP A 298 17.16 -3.21 13.42
CA ASP A 298 18.58 -3.11 13.20
C ASP A 298 18.95 -2.12 12.07
N ILE A 299 17.93 -1.60 11.37
CA ILE A 299 18.05 -0.64 10.27
C ILE A 299 17.29 0.65 10.63
N PRO A 300 17.87 1.53 11.47
CA PRO A 300 17.24 2.78 11.85
C PRO A 300 17.02 3.74 10.68
N PRO A 301 16.07 4.69 10.77
CA PRO A 301 15.97 5.78 9.80
C PRO A 301 17.25 6.64 9.76
N GLN A 302 17.56 7.23 8.59
CA GLN A 302 18.70 8.16 8.45
C GLN A 302 18.60 9.32 9.46
N ARG A 303 19.70 9.61 10.17
CA ARG A 303 19.80 10.73 11.12
C ARG A 303 19.65 12.06 10.38
N LYS A 304 18.75 12.93 10.84
CA LYS A 304 18.61 14.30 10.31
C LYS A 304 19.62 15.20 11.01
N LYS A 305 20.83 15.29 10.46
CA LYS A 305 22.00 16.10 10.91
C LYS A 305 22.64 15.67 12.23
N ALA A 306 23.95 15.91 12.34
CA ALA A 306 24.80 15.55 13.48
C ALA A 306 24.39 16.25 14.79
N ASP A 307 23.82 17.46 14.72
CA ASP A 307 23.53 18.28 15.91
C ASP A 307 22.14 18.05 16.54
N SER A 308 21.41 17.03 16.09
CA SER A 308 20.07 16.76 16.63
C SER A 308 20.18 16.02 17.97
N ILE A 309 20.09 16.77 19.08
CA ILE A 309 20.04 16.33 20.50
C ILE A 309 18.82 15.43 20.82
N LEU A 310 18.15 14.88 19.81
CA LEU A 310 17.02 13.97 20.02
C LEU A 310 17.57 12.67 20.60
N ARG A 311 17.08 12.31 21.81
CA ARG A 311 17.35 11.03 22.45
C ARG A 311 17.23 9.90 21.43
N GLU A 312 18.22 9.02 21.41
CA GLU A 312 18.19 7.81 20.59
C GLU A 312 16.89 7.06 20.90
N ASN A 313 16.18 6.65 19.85
CA ASN A 313 14.96 5.89 20.03
C ASN A 313 15.37 4.48 20.50
N PRO A 314 14.99 4.06 21.73
CA PRO A 314 15.44 2.79 22.30
C PRO A 314 14.95 1.57 21.51
N THR A 315 14.01 1.76 20.59
CA THR A 315 13.49 0.71 19.70
C THR A 315 14.50 0.29 18.63
N TYR A 316 15.42 1.18 18.23
CA TYR A 316 16.36 0.91 17.13
C TYR A 316 17.77 0.70 17.65
N ARG A 317 18.48 -0.26 17.03
CA ARG A 317 19.89 -0.53 17.31
C ARG A 317 20.63 -0.71 16.00
N GLU A 318 21.39 0.28 15.54
CA GLU A 318 22.07 0.15 14.25
C GLU A 318 23.05 -1.03 14.24
N SER A 319 22.83 -1.98 13.32
CA SER A 319 23.74 -3.10 13.10
C SER A 319 24.51 -2.89 11.79
N PRO A 320 25.85 -2.72 11.85
CA PRO A 320 26.66 -2.62 10.64
C PRO A 320 26.50 -3.83 9.71
N LYS A 321 26.33 -5.02 10.29
CA LYS A 321 26.09 -6.27 9.55
C LYS A 321 24.82 -6.20 8.70
N VAL A 322 23.69 -5.83 9.30
CA VAL A 322 22.40 -5.79 8.58
C VAL A 322 22.37 -4.65 7.55
N LEU A 323 23.03 -3.53 7.84
CA LEU A 323 23.18 -2.45 6.85
C LEU A 323 24.02 -2.89 5.66
N TYR A 324 25.08 -3.66 5.91
CA TYR A 324 25.89 -4.27 4.86
C TYR A 324 25.05 -5.24 4.03
N GLU A 325 24.28 -6.13 4.66
CA GLU A 325 23.37 -7.07 3.98
C GLU A 325 22.34 -6.35 3.10
N LEU A 326 21.72 -5.27 3.61
CA LEU A 326 20.77 -4.46 2.82
C LEU A 326 21.46 -3.84 1.59
N ALA A 327 22.68 -3.31 1.75
CA ALA A 327 23.43 -2.71 0.65
C ALA A 327 23.88 -3.77 -0.38
N THR A 328 24.31 -4.94 0.10
CA THR A 328 24.70 -6.09 -0.74
C THR A 328 23.51 -6.58 -1.53
N LEU A 329 22.34 -6.73 -0.92
CA LEU A 329 21.12 -7.13 -1.61
C LEU A 329 20.67 -6.09 -2.65
N ALA A 330 20.80 -4.79 -2.34
CA ALA A 330 20.49 -3.72 -3.29
C ALA A 330 21.44 -3.73 -4.51
N PHE A 331 22.74 -3.90 -4.29
CA PHE A 331 23.75 -4.04 -5.35
C PHE A 331 23.51 -5.30 -6.18
N GLN A 332 23.33 -6.46 -5.53
CA GLN A 332 23.07 -7.75 -6.20
C GLN A 332 21.74 -7.78 -6.94
N SER A 333 20.78 -6.93 -6.57
CA SER A 333 19.48 -6.77 -7.25
C SER A 333 19.49 -5.63 -8.29
N GLY A 334 20.63 -4.97 -8.53
CA GLY A 334 20.78 -3.95 -9.57
C GLY A 334 20.22 -2.56 -9.25
N PHE A 335 20.10 -2.21 -7.97
CA PHE A 335 19.65 -0.89 -7.50
C PHE A 335 20.81 0.05 -7.14
N CYS A 336 22.06 -0.41 -7.24
CA CYS A 336 23.26 0.36 -6.93
C CYS A 336 24.39 -0.04 -7.89
N SER A 337 25.10 0.94 -8.45
CA SER A 337 26.30 0.72 -9.29
C SER A 337 27.56 0.42 -8.50
N THR A 338 27.63 0.86 -7.23
CA THR A 338 28.82 0.71 -6.38
C THR A 338 28.62 -0.43 -5.41
N SER A 339 29.62 -1.31 -5.29
CA SER A 339 29.55 -2.41 -4.33
C SER A 339 29.69 -1.86 -2.89
N PRO A 340 29.03 -2.48 -1.90
CA PRO A 340 29.20 -2.08 -0.51
C PRO A 340 30.65 -2.23 -0.04
N GLU A 341 31.35 -3.27 -0.50
CA GLU A 341 32.76 -3.52 -0.22
C GLU A 341 33.66 -2.40 -0.76
N ASP A 342 33.44 -1.94 -2.01
CA ASP A 342 34.18 -0.82 -2.59
C ASP A 342 33.99 0.45 -1.77
N THR A 343 32.77 0.70 -1.30
CA THR A 343 32.46 1.84 -0.44
C THR A 343 33.16 1.74 0.92
N ILE A 344 33.19 0.55 1.52
CA ILE A 344 33.88 0.29 2.80
C ILE A 344 35.39 0.47 2.62
N ALA A 345 35.98 -0.12 1.58
CA ALA A 345 37.39 -0.02 1.26
C ALA A 345 37.80 1.44 1.03
N ARG A 346 37.03 2.17 0.23
CA ARG A 346 37.21 3.62 0.00
C ARG A 346 37.20 4.41 1.31
N ASN A 347 36.18 4.19 2.14
CA ASN A 347 36.02 4.91 3.40
C ASN A 347 37.14 4.56 4.40
N ALA A 348 37.57 3.30 4.46
CA ALA A 348 38.68 2.87 5.30
C ALA A 348 39.99 3.56 4.92
N LEU A 349 40.31 3.59 3.61
CA LEU A 349 41.50 4.25 3.08
C LEU A 349 41.52 5.76 3.39
N LEU A 350 40.41 6.46 3.12
CA LEU A 350 40.31 7.91 3.35
C LEU A 350 40.26 8.28 4.84
N LYS A 351 39.68 7.42 5.68
CA LYS A 351 39.66 7.63 7.13
C LYS A 351 41.04 7.42 7.76
N ALA A 352 41.78 6.42 7.30
CA ALA A 352 43.13 6.15 7.80
C ALA A 352 44.14 7.18 7.28
N ARG A 353 44.00 7.64 6.03
CA ARG A 353 44.86 8.63 5.38
C ARG A 353 44.01 9.62 4.56
N PRO A 354 43.69 10.80 5.13
CA PRO A 354 42.90 11.81 4.44
C PRO A 354 43.59 12.34 3.18
N SER A 355 42.79 12.68 2.17
CA SER A 355 43.26 13.20 0.87
C SER A 355 43.94 14.57 0.96
N GLU A 356 43.85 15.24 2.11
CA GLU A 356 44.46 16.55 2.38
C GLU A 356 45.98 16.45 2.56
N GLY A 357 46.52 15.27 2.88
CA GLY A 357 47.96 15.07 3.12
C GLY A 357 48.56 13.79 2.53
N PHE A 358 47.75 12.94 1.90
CA PHE A 358 48.19 11.65 1.38
C PHE A 358 47.58 11.39 0.00
N ALA A 359 48.39 10.87 -0.92
CA ALA A 359 47.97 10.43 -2.23
C ALA A 359 48.30 8.94 -2.42
N TYR A 360 47.36 8.20 -2.99
CA TYR A 360 47.57 6.82 -3.40
C TYR A 360 47.98 6.81 -4.88
N ALA A 361 49.03 6.07 -5.23
CA ALA A 361 49.48 5.94 -6.61
C ALA A 361 48.42 5.25 -7.49
N ASP A 362 47.77 4.22 -6.94
CA ASP A 362 46.62 3.56 -7.54
C ASP A 362 45.56 3.28 -6.45
N PHE A 363 44.57 4.16 -6.38
CA PHE A 363 43.51 4.06 -5.39
C PHE A 363 42.60 2.85 -5.64
N ASP A 364 42.38 2.46 -6.89
CA ASP A 364 41.50 1.35 -7.25
C ASP A 364 42.15 0.00 -6.94
N SER A 365 43.46 -0.14 -7.14
CA SER A 365 44.22 -1.30 -6.68
C SER A 365 44.19 -1.44 -5.16
N CYS A 366 44.36 -0.34 -4.40
CA CYS A 366 44.25 -0.37 -2.94
C CYS A 366 42.87 -0.82 -2.45
N LYS A 367 41.80 -0.35 -3.09
CA LYS A 367 40.44 -0.83 -2.78
C LYS A 367 40.30 -2.32 -3.08
N SER A 368 40.77 -2.76 -4.24
CA SER A 368 40.70 -4.17 -4.67
C SER A 368 41.41 -5.10 -3.70
N LEU A 369 42.57 -4.69 -3.14
CA LEU A 369 43.28 -5.43 -2.10
C LEU A 369 42.49 -5.56 -0.79
N ILE A 370 41.77 -4.52 -0.37
CA ILE A 370 40.92 -4.60 0.81
C ILE A 370 39.72 -5.52 0.54
N CYS A 371 39.10 -5.41 -0.64
CA CYS A 371 37.99 -6.27 -1.02
C CYS A 371 38.42 -7.74 -1.11
N SER A 372 39.62 -8.05 -1.62
CA SER A 372 40.12 -9.43 -1.66
C SER A 372 40.32 -10.02 -0.26
N CYS A 373 40.69 -9.20 0.73
CA CYS A 373 40.72 -9.64 2.13
C CYS A 373 39.33 -10.07 2.63
N PHE A 374 38.25 -9.36 2.25
CA PHE A 374 36.89 -9.76 2.65
C PHE A 374 36.47 -11.10 2.04
N GLN A 375 36.91 -11.39 0.82
CA GLN A 375 36.62 -12.65 0.12
C GLN A 375 37.27 -13.88 0.77
N THR A 376 38.27 -13.70 1.64
CA THR A 376 38.88 -14.80 2.40
C THR A 376 38.00 -15.32 3.54
N ALA A 377 36.94 -14.59 3.92
CA ALA A 377 36.03 -15.00 4.96
C ALA A 377 35.15 -16.17 4.49
N THR A 378 35.20 -17.30 5.19
CA THR A 378 34.32 -18.44 4.95
C THR A 378 33.06 -18.34 5.81
N GLU A 379 31.92 -18.68 5.21
CA GLU A 379 30.66 -18.71 5.92
C GLU A 379 30.56 -19.96 6.80
N ILE A 380 30.10 -19.77 8.04
CA ILE A 380 29.80 -20.89 8.94
C ILE A 380 28.42 -21.44 8.56
N SER A 381 28.33 -22.73 8.22
CA SER A 381 27.11 -23.39 7.74
C SER A 381 25.91 -23.09 8.63
N THR A 382 24.87 -22.50 8.03
CA THR A 382 23.59 -22.17 8.67
C THR A 382 22.73 -23.39 9.04
N GLU A 383 23.13 -24.62 8.68
CA GLU A 383 22.41 -25.84 9.05
C GLU A 383 22.46 -26.10 10.58
N ASP A 384 23.50 -25.64 11.29
CA ASP A 384 23.62 -25.76 12.75
C ASP A 384 22.81 -24.69 13.53
N ILE A 385 22.52 -23.55 12.88
CA ILE A 385 21.76 -22.44 13.50
C ILE A 385 20.26 -22.72 13.46
N ILE A 386 19.79 -23.43 12.45
CA ILE A 386 18.38 -23.82 12.32
C ILE A 386 18.03 -24.89 13.35
N SER A 387 18.92 -25.87 13.58
CA SER A 387 18.72 -26.96 14.56
C SER A 387 18.66 -26.48 16.02
N THR A 388 19.30 -25.35 16.35
CA THR A 388 19.30 -24.78 17.72
C THR A 388 18.20 -23.74 17.97
N ALA A 389 17.51 -23.26 16.93
CA ALA A 389 16.44 -22.28 17.05
C ALA A 389 15.02 -22.90 17.09
N GLU A 390 14.88 -24.17 16.70
CA GLU A 390 13.58 -24.83 16.48
C GLU A 390 12.95 -25.47 17.73
N LEU A 391 13.65 -25.58 18.87
CA LEU A 391 13.15 -26.37 19.99
C LEU A 391 12.59 -25.59 21.19
N ASP A 392 12.73 -24.27 21.28
CA ASP A 392 12.19 -23.52 22.43
C ASP A 392 11.32 -22.32 22.02
N ASN A 393 10.02 -22.45 22.34
CA ASN A 393 8.94 -21.46 22.35
C ASN A 393 7.94 -21.47 21.18
N VAL A 394 7.43 -22.61 20.70
CA VAL A 394 6.26 -22.59 19.79
C VAL A 394 5.17 -21.67 20.35
N VAL A 395 4.95 -20.52 19.69
CA VAL A 395 3.94 -19.55 20.11
C VAL A 395 2.58 -20.18 19.83
N LYS A 396 1.97 -20.74 20.88
CA LYS A 396 0.68 -21.46 20.80
C LYS A 396 -0.47 -20.60 20.27
N SER A 397 -0.34 -19.27 20.28
CA SER A 397 -1.36 -18.33 19.80
C SER A 397 -0.71 -17.04 19.29
N PRO A 398 -0.34 -16.96 18.00
CA PRO A 398 0.31 -15.78 17.46
C PRO A 398 -0.63 -14.58 17.37
N THR A 399 -0.04 -13.39 17.52
CA THR A 399 -0.72 -12.13 17.23
C THR A 399 -1.01 -12.05 15.73
N ARG A 400 -2.30 -12.09 15.36
CA ARG A 400 -2.72 -12.22 13.97
C ARG A 400 -2.65 -10.93 13.14
N TRP A 401 -2.26 -9.81 13.73
CA TRP A 401 -2.19 -8.51 13.05
C TRP A 401 -1.12 -7.64 13.69
N GLY A 402 -0.74 -6.58 12.99
CA GLY A 402 0.15 -5.55 13.50
C GLY A 402 1.57 -6.03 13.73
N LYS A 403 2.23 -5.40 14.71
CA LYS A 403 3.65 -5.63 14.99
C LYS A 403 3.84 -6.97 15.73
N PRO A 404 4.71 -7.87 15.23
CA PRO A 404 5.05 -9.07 15.97
C PRO A 404 5.84 -8.72 17.22
N SER A 405 5.69 -9.55 18.26
CA SER A 405 6.56 -9.55 19.43
C SER A 405 8.00 -9.92 19.05
N ALA A 406 8.96 -9.67 19.96
CA ALA A 406 10.36 -10.02 19.72
C ALA A 406 10.55 -11.54 19.50
N THR A 407 9.79 -12.37 20.23
CA THR A 407 9.81 -13.84 20.10
C THR A 407 9.27 -14.29 18.75
N GLU A 408 8.11 -13.78 18.33
CA GLU A 408 7.53 -14.07 17.00
C GLU A 408 8.46 -13.62 15.88
N ARG A 409 9.14 -12.47 16.03
CA ARG A 409 10.12 -12.00 15.04
C ARG A 409 11.31 -12.95 14.95
N LYS A 410 11.86 -13.41 16.09
CA LYS A 410 12.98 -14.36 16.10
C LYS A 410 12.63 -15.67 15.37
N GLN A 411 11.41 -16.17 15.56
CA GLN A 411 10.92 -17.39 14.89
C GLN A 411 10.64 -17.21 13.42
N THR A 412 10.06 -16.07 13.03
CA THR A 412 9.68 -15.83 11.63
C THR A 412 10.86 -15.41 10.77
N LYS A 413 11.89 -14.77 11.35
CA LYS A 413 13.07 -14.27 10.63
C LYS A 413 13.68 -15.28 9.63
N PRO A 414 14.01 -16.54 10.00
CA PRO A 414 14.60 -17.50 9.06
C PRO A 414 13.63 -17.97 7.96
N LEU A 415 12.36 -17.59 8.02
CA LEU A 415 11.31 -18.01 7.09
C LEU A 415 10.84 -16.90 6.14
N LEU A 416 11.20 -15.63 6.38
CA LEU A 416 10.76 -14.48 5.58
C LEU A 416 11.68 -14.24 4.36
N PHE A 417 11.83 -15.28 3.54
CA PHE A 417 12.56 -15.26 2.28
C PHE A 417 11.62 -15.48 1.10
N THR A 418 12.06 -15.09 -0.10
CA THR A 418 11.26 -15.11 -1.33
C THR A 418 10.74 -16.52 -1.64
N ASP A 419 11.63 -17.51 -1.56
CA ASP A 419 11.34 -18.91 -1.87
C ASP A 419 10.19 -19.47 -1.01
N ARG A 420 10.13 -19.07 0.26
CA ARG A 420 9.10 -19.50 1.22
C ARG A 420 7.83 -18.66 1.10
N LEU A 421 7.96 -17.33 1.10
CA LEU A 421 6.82 -16.41 1.10
C LEU A 421 5.99 -16.48 -0.18
N HIS A 422 6.64 -16.80 -1.30
CA HIS A 422 5.97 -16.95 -2.61
C HIS A 422 5.60 -18.40 -2.92
N CYS A 423 5.86 -19.35 -2.03
CA CYS A 423 5.43 -20.73 -2.21
C CYS A 423 3.90 -20.86 -2.05
N LYS A 424 3.24 -21.63 -2.92
CA LYS A 424 1.79 -21.90 -2.91
C LYS A 424 1.35 -23.03 -1.96
N GLU A 425 2.21 -23.45 -1.04
CA GLU A 425 1.86 -24.46 -0.03
C GLU A 425 0.76 -23.94 0.90
N ASN A 426 -0.28 -24.77 1.07
CA ASN A 426 -1.31 -24.58 2.09
C ASN A 426 -0.70 -24.82 3.47
N LEU A 427 -1.12 -24.03 4.45
CA LEU A 427 -0.70 -24.18 5.84
C LEU A 427 -1.93 -24.50 6.68
N ASP A 428 -1.92 -25.65 7.34
CA ASP A 428 -3.07 -26.14 8.10
C ASP A 428 -3.25 -25.40 9.44
N GLU A 429 -2.19 -24.74 9.94
CA GLU A 429 -2.18 -24.03 11.20
C GLU A 429 -1.83 -22.54 11.06
N VAL A 430 -2.48 -21.71 11.89
CA VAL A 430 -2.19 -20.28 12.01
C VAL A 430 -0.93 -20.09 12.85
N THR A 431 0.22 -20.24 12.23
CA THR A 431 1.55 -20.02 12.83
C THR A 431 1.97 -18.53 12.73
N PRO A 432 2.95 -18.05 13.53
CA PRO A 432 3.54 -16.73 13.33
C PRO A 432 3.98 -16.49 11.88
N TYR A 433 4.54 -17.52 11.23
CA TYR A 433 4.93 -17.47 9.81
C TYR A 433 3.73 -17.27 8.90
N PHE A 434 2.64 -18.04 9.09
CA PHE A 434 1.39 -17.88 8.33
C PHE A 434 0.84 -16.45 8.42
N VAL A 435 0.86 -15.86 9.63
CA VAL A 435 0.45 -14.47 9.84
C VAL A 435 1.33 -13.52 9.03
N ARG A 436 2.66 -13.64 9.13
CA ARG A 436 3.58 -12.74 8.42
C ARG A 436 3.50 -12.90 6.90
N LYS A 437 3.34 -14.13 6.40
CA LYS A 437 3.05 -14.41 4.99
C LYS A 437 1.76 -13.73 4.54
N SER A 438 0.69 -13.84 5.33
CA SER A 438 -0.59 -13.17 5.05
C SER A 438 -0.46 -11.65 4.96
N VAL A 439 0.25 -11.03 5.92
CA VAL A 439 0.50 -9.57 5.92
C VAL A 439 1.32 -9.14 4.71
N TYR A 440 2.37 -9.90 4.38
CA TYR A 440 3.17 -9.67 3.17
C TYR A 440 2.29 -9.70 1.92
N LEU A 441 1.52 -10.78 1.72
CA LEU A 441 0.66 -10.94 0.55
C LEU A 441 -0.46 -9.91 0.48
N ALA A 442 -0.93 -9.40 1.61
CA ALA A 442 -1.93 -8.33 1.62
C ALA A 442 -1.39 -7.01 1.06
N PHE A 443 -0.11 -6.68 1.30
CA PHE A 443 0.49 -5.45 0.75
C PHE A 443 1.12 -5.63 -0.63
N PHE A 444 1.72 -6.78 -0.90
CA PHE A 444 2.53 -7.00 -2.09
C PHE A 444 1.86 -7.88 -3.15
N GLU A 445 0.76 -8.55 -2.81
CA GLU A 445 0.12 -9.56 -3.67
C GLU A 445 1.06 -10.73 -4.00
N MET A 446 0.52 -11.80 -4.57
CA MET A 446 1.35 -12.85 -5.16
C MET A 446 1.99 -12.30 -6.44
N PRO A 447 3.29 -12.51 -6.68
CA PRO A 447 3.89 -12.21 -7.97
C PRO A 447 3.15 -12.93 -9.11
N GLU A 448 3.10 -12.33 -10.29
CA GLU A 448 2.63 -13.01 -11.51
C GLU A 448 3.65 -14.03 -12.02
N PHE A 449 4.92 -13.90 -11.60
CA PHE A 449 6.02 -14.79 -11.95
C PHE A 449 5.73 -16.24 -11.58
N ASP A 450 5.97 -17.15 -12.54
CA ASP A 450 5.56 -18.55 -12.41
C ASP A 450 6.35 -19.29 -11.31
N HIS A 451 5.67 -19.50 -10.19
CA HIS A 451 6.17 -20.18 -8.99
C HIS A 451 6.55 -21.65 -9.21
N VAL A 452 6.23 -22.24 -10.37
CA VAL A 452 6.56 -23.64 -10.69
C VAL A 452 8.06 -23.89 -10.53
N ASN A 453 8.92 -22.96 -10.94
CA ASN A 453 10.38 -23.10 -10.80
C ASN A 453 10.85 -23.02 -9.34
N ILE A 454 10.24 -22.15 -8.51
CA ILE A 454 10.63 -21.97 -7.10
C ILE A 454 10.20 -23.19 -6.27
N GLY A 455 8.95 -23.65 -6.45
CA GLY A 455 8.39 -24.79 -5.72
C GLY A 455 8.95 -26.16 -6.14
N LEU A 456 9.31 -26.35 -7.43
CA LEU A 456 10.03 -27.57 -7.86
C LEU A 456 11.46 -27.60 -7.31
N ARG A 457 12.18 -26.47 -7.31
CA ARG A 457 13.56 -26.39 -6.81
C ARG A 457 13.65 -26.74 -5.32
N ARG A 458 12.67 -26.29 -4.52
CA ARG A 458 12.55 -26.67 -3.11
C ARG A 458 12.28 -28.18 -2.92
N ARG A 459 11.35 -28.75 -3.70
CA ARG A 459 11.06 -30.20 -3.65
C ARG A 459 12.25 -31.05 -4.11
N SER A 460 13.01 -30.58 -5.10
CA SER A 460 14.23 -31.26 -5.57
C SER A 460 15.33 -31.29 -4.49
N ARG A 461 15.51 -30.22 -3.71
CA ARG A 461 16.47 -30.21 -2.57
C ARG A 461 16.04 -31.08 -1.40
N LEU A 462 14.74 -31.08 -1.07
CA LEU A 462 14.21 -31.96 -0.02
C LEU A 462 14.22 -33.44 -0.44
N GLY A 463 14.15 -33.71 -1.75
CA GLY A 463 14.19 -35.06 -2.32
C GLY A 463 15.58 -35.61 -2.63
N SER A 464 16.62 -34.78 -2.69
CA SER A 464 18.00 -35.23 -2.98
C SER A 464 18.71 -35.92 -1.81
N GLY A 465 18.01 -36.17 -0.70
CA GLY A 465 18.54 -36.90 0.45
C GLY A 465 18.71 -38.41 0.23
N GLN A 466 18.18 -39.00 -0.85
CA GLN A 466 18.38 -40.41 -1.15
C GLN A 466 18.51 -40.68 -2.66
N VAL A 467 19.53 -41.47 -2.99
CA VAL A 467 19.82 -42.14 -4.27
C VAL A 467 20.59 -41.31 -5.32
N GLN A 468 21.91 -41.27 -5.17
CA GLN A 468 22.82 -41.17 -6.32
C GLN A 468 23.02 -42.57 -6.92
N GLY A 469 22.62 -42.71 -8.18
CA GLY A 469 23.00 -43.83 -9.05
C GLY A 469 23.03 -43.34 -10.50
N GLU A 470 24.14 -43.59 -11.20
CA GLU A 470 24.50 -43.02 -12.51
C GLU A 470 23.44 -43.25 -13.62
N ASN A 471 22.53 -44.21 -13.46
CA ASN A 471 21.38 -44.42 -14.36
C ASN A 471 20.31 -43.30 -14.29
N GLY A 472 20.32 -42.47 -13.26
CA GLY A 472 19.39 -41.33 -13.11
C GLY A 472 19.75 -40.12 -13.98
N GLN A 473 21.03 -39.93 -14.31
CA GLN A 473 21.50 -38.78 -15.09
C GLN A 473 21.12 -38.87 -16.57
N ILE A 474 21.14 -40.07 -17.16
CA ILE A 474 20.74 -40.31 -18.56
C ILE A 474 19.22 -40.16 -18.70
N ARG A 475 18.45 -40.69 -17.74
CA ARG A 475 16.98 -40.56 -17.72
C ARG A 475 16.52 -39.12 -17.51
N ASN A 476 17.23 -38.34 -16.70
CA ASN A 476 16.98 -36.90 -16.54
C ASN A 476 17.28 -36.10 -17.82
N GLN A 477 18.34 -36.42 -18.58
CA GLN A 477 18.64 -35.73 -19.84
C GLN A 477 17.58 -35.97 -20.92
N GLU A 478 17.06 -37.20 -21.05
CA GLU A 478 15.99 -37.49 -22.01
C GLU A 478 14.67 -36.83 -21.61
N GLN A 479 14.37 -36.77 -20.30
CA GLN A 479 13.21 -36.06 -19.78
C GLN A 479 13.31 -34.54 -20.01
N ILE A 480 14.50 -33.95 -19.84
CA ILE A 480 14.75 -32.54 -20.15
C ILE A 480 14.53 -32.26 -21.64
N ARG A 481 15.08 -33.10 -22.53
CA ARG A 481 14.89 -32.95 -24.00
C ARG A 481 13.45 -33.18 -24.46
N ALA A 482 12.70 -34.03 -23.77
CA ALA A 482 11.27 -34.21 -24.05
C ALA A 482 10.46 -32.99 -23.60
N MET A 483 10.82 -32.40 -22.45
CA MET A 483 10.17 -31.20 -21.92
C MET A 483 10.51 -29.95 -22.76
N GLU A 484 11.75 -29.83 -23.26
CA GLU A 484 12.15 -28.76 -24.18
C GLU A 484 11.33 -28.79 -25.48
N ARG A 485 11.10 -29.97 -26.05
CA ARG A 485 10.23 -30.14 -27.23
C ARG A 485 8.79 -29.74 -26.94
N GLN A 486 8.24 -30.15 -25.80
CA GLN A 486 6.90 -29.73 -25.39
C GLN A 486 6.79 -28.22 -25.18
N LEU A 487 7.84 -27.56 -24.66
CA LEU A 487 7.88 -26.12 -24.48
C LEU A 487 7.97 -25.37 -25.81
N GLU A 488 8.69 -25.90 -26.80
CA GLU A 488 8.72 -25.34 -28.16
C GLU A 488 7.37 -25.46 -28.87
N ASP A 489 6.70 -26.60 -28.78
CA ASP A 489 5.36 -26.79 -29.35
C ASP A 489 4.36 -25.84 -28.69
N ARG A 490 4.41 -25.71 -27.35
CA ARG A 490 3.57 -24.77 -26.60
C ARG A 490 3.84 -23.31 -26.99
N ARG A 491 5.10 -22.95 -27.27
CA ARG A 491 5.47 -21.61 -27.76
C ARG A 491 4.89 -21.34 -29.15
N ARG A 492 4.93 -22.32 -30.06
CA ARG A 492 4.29 -22.19 -31.39
C ARG A 492 2.78 -22.02 -31.26
N GLU A 493 2.12 -22.83 -30.42
CA GLU A 493 0.68 -22.69 -30.18
C GLU A 493 0.29 -21.32 -29.61
N LEU A 494 1.11 -20.77 -28.69
CA LEU A 494 0.88 -19.44 -28.12
C LEU A 494 1.09 -18.35 -29.16
N GLN A 495 2.09 -18.47 -30.01
CA GLN A 495 2.37 -17.52 -31.09
C GLN A 495 1.22 -17.50 -32.11
N GLU A 496 0.72 -18.67 -32.54
CA GLU A 496 -0.44 -18.75 -33.42
C GLU A 496 -1.71 -18.16 -32.79
N LYS A 497 -1.94 -18.40 -31.49
CA LYS A 497 -3.06 -17.80 -30.76
C LYS A 497 -2.94 -16.27 -30.70
N GLN A 498 -1.72 -15.76 -30.52
CA GLN A 498 -1.47 -14.33 -30.46
C GLN A 498 -1.70 -13.66 -31.81
N GLU A 499 -1.24 -14.27 -32.90
CA GLU A 499 -1.50 -13.79 -34.27
C GLU A 499 -3.00 -13.80 -34.61
N LYS A 500 -3.72 -14.87 -34.23
CA LYS A 500 -5.19 -14.93 -34.39
C LYS A 500 -5.90 -13.83 -33.61
N LEU A 501 -5.46 -13.56 -32.37
CA LEU A 501 -6.04 -12.51 -31.53
C LEU A 501 -5.76 -11.11 -32.10
N GLU A 502 -4.56 -10.86 -32.63
CA GLU A 502 -4.23 -9.59 -33.28
C GLU A 502 -5.03 -9.39 -34.57
N ALA A 503 -5.22 -10.43 -35.37
CA ALA A 503 -6.07 -10.39 -36.55
C ALA A 503 -7.53 -10.08 -36.17
N GLU A 504 -8.06 -10.69 -35.10
CA GLU A 504 -9.42 -10.42 -34.62
C GLU A 504 -9.56 -8.99 -34.07
N LYS A 505 -8.58 -8.51 -33.29
CA LYS A 505 -8.51 -7.11 -32.82
C LYS A 505 -8.52 -6.14 -34.00
N GLY A 506 -7.75 -6.44 -35.06
CA GLY A 506 -7.73 -5.64 -36.29
C GLY A 506 -9.10 -5.58 -36.97
N ARG A 507 -9.82 -6.70 -37.06
CA ARG A 507 -11.19 -6.74 -37.60
C ARG A 507 -12.17 -5.92 -36.77
N LYS A 508 -12.20 -6.14 -35.45
CA LYS A 508 -13.08 -5.38 -34.53
C LYS A 508 -12.78 -3.89 -34.54
N MET A 509 -11.51 -3.50 -34.70
CA MET A 509 -11.14 -2.08 -34.80
C MET A 509 -11.63 -1.42 -36.09
N LYS A 510 -11.66 -2.16 -37.22
CA LYS A 510 -12.27 -1.66 -38.47
C LYS A 510 -13.78 -1.49 -38.32
N GLU A 511 -14.45 -2.50 -37.75
CA GLU A 511 -15.90 -2.45 -37.50
C GLU A 511 -16.28 -1.28 -36.57
N LEU A 512 -15.50 -1.04 -35.52
CA LEU A 512 -15.73 0.09 -34.61
C LEU A 512 -15.55 1.45 -35.30
N LYS A 513 -14.60 1.57 -36.24
CA LYS A 513 -14.43 2.79 -37.04
C LYS A 513 -15.62 3.04 -37.95
N GLU A 514 -16.16 2.01 -38.59
CA GLU A 514 -17.36 2.13 -39.43
C GLU A 514 -18.60 2.51 -38.62
N LEU A 515 -18.82 1.86 -37.47
CA LEU A 515 -19.92 2.20 -36.57
C LEU A 515 -19.83 3.64 -36.08
N ARG A 516 -18.63 4.10 -35.72
CA ARG A 516 -18.41 5.49 -35.30
C ARG A 516 -18.73 6.48 -36.41
N LYS A 517 -18.35 6.18 -37.66
CA LYS A 517 -18.68 7.03 -38.81
C LYS A 517 -20.19 7.13 -39.03
N ARG A 518 -20.91 6.00 -38.96
CA ARG A 518 -22.38 5.98 -39.06
C ARG A 518 -23.04 6.79 -37.94
N ALA A 519 -22.58 6.63 -36.69
CA ALA A 519 -23.09 7.40 -35.56
C ALA A 519 -22.82 8.91 -35.69
N GLU A 520 -21.68 9.31 -36.26
CA GLU A 520 -21.38 10.72 -36.54
C GLU A 520 -22.29 11.30 -37.64
N GLU A 521 -22.59 10.53 -38.69
CA GLU A 521 -23.53 10.92 -39.75
C GLU A 521 -24.97 11.04 -39.22
N GLU A 522 -25.41 10.09 -38.38
CA GLU A 522 -26.74 10.12 -37.75
C GLU A 522 -26.89 11.31 -36.78
N ASN A 523 -25.87 11.59 -35.96
CA ASN A 523 -25.87 12.76 -35.08
C ASN A 523 -25.93 14.08 -35.86
N LYS A 524 -25.29 14.17 -37.02
CA LYS A 524 -25.41 15.36 -37.89
C LYS A 524 -26.85 15.55 -38.38
N ARG A 525 -27.50 14.48 -38.85
CA ARG A 525 -28.90 14.52 -39.30
C ARG A 525 -29.85 14.94 -38.17
N LEU A 526 -29.71 14.34 -36.99
CA LEU A 526 -30.53 14.68 -35.83
C LEU A 526 -30.34 16.14 -35.39
N ASN A 527 -29.10 16.64 -35.42
CA ASN A 527 -28.82 18.04 -35.09
C ASN A 527 -29.46 19.02 -36.10
N GLU A 528 -29.47 18.69 -37.39
CA GLU A 528 -30.15 19.49 -38.40
C GLU A 528 -31.67 19.49 -38.19
N GLU A 529 -32.25 18.34 -37.85
CA GLU A 529 -33.69 18.22 -37.55
C GLU A 529 -34.08 19.02 -36.30
N ILE A 530 -33.28 18.95 -35.23
CA ILE A 530 -33.48 19.76 -34.02
C ILE A 530 -33.40 21.25 -34.35
N LYS A 531 -32.46 21.67 -35.20
CA LYS A 531 -32.32 23.07 -35.65
C LYS A 531 -33.54 23.55 -36.44
N GLN A 532 -34.13 22.70 -37.27
CA GLN A 532 -35.36 23.04 -38.01
C GLN A 532 -36.57 23.13 -37.07
N LYS A 533 -36.75 22.15 -36.17
CA LYS A 533 -37.85 22.15 -35.20
C LYS A 533 -37.80 23.33 -34.23
N THR A 534 -36.60 23.70 -33.77
CA THR A 534 -36.43 24.89 -32.91
C THR A 534 -36.76 26.19 -33.63
N LYS A 535 -36.41 26.33 -34.92
CA LYS A 535 -36.81 27.49 -35.72
C LYS A 535 -38.33 27.57 -35.88
N GLN A 536 -38.98 26.47 -36.20
CA GLN A 536 -40.45 26.39 -36.31
C GLN A 536 -41.15 26.70 -34.98
N ALA A 537 -40.61 26.22 -33.86
CA ALA A 537 -41.14 26.51 -32.54
C ALA A 537 -41.03 28.00 -32.19
N ALA A 538 -39.90 28.64 -32.51
CA ALA A 538 -39.70 30.07 -32.31
C ALA A 538 -40.66 30.93 -33.16
N GLU A 539 -40.91 30.54 -34.41
CA GLU A 539 -41.89 31.21 -35.29
C GLU A 539 -43.32 31.07 -34.75
N LYS A 540 -43.72 29.88 -34.31
CA LYS A 540 -45.03 29.67 -33.67
C LYS A 540 -45.18 30.45 -32.37
N GLN A 541 -44.13 30.50 -31.53
CA GLN A 541 -44.14 31.27 -30.29
C GLN A 541 -44.31 32.76 -30.58
N LYS A 542 -43.63 33.29 -31.60
CA LYS A 542 -43.80 34.68 -32.04
C LYS A 542 -45.22 34.96 -32.50
N GLN A 543 -45.81 34.09 -33.31
CA GLN A 543 -47.20 34.23 -33.77
C GLN A 543 -48.21 34.21 -32.61
N LEU A 544 -48.01 33.35 -31.60
CA LEU A 544 -48.83 33.32 -30.39
C LEU A 544 -48.68 34.60 -29.55
N GLN A 545 -47.45 35.12 -29.42
CA GLN A 545 -47.16 36.37 -28.72
C GLN A 545 -47.85 37.56 -29.40
N ASP A 546 -47.79 37.61 -30.73
CA ASP A 546 -48.44 38.65 -31.53
C ASP A 546 -49.97 38.57 -31.41
N GLN A 547 -50.56 37.37 -31.40
CA GLN A 547 -52.00 37.18 -31.15
C GLN A 547 -52.45 37.57 -29.74
N LEU A 548 -51.62 37.34 -28.72
CA LEU A 548 -51.90 37.77 -27.34
C LEU A 548 -51.85 39.30 -27.21
N ASN A 549 -50.85 39.94 -27.81
CA ASN A 549 -50.73 41.40 -27.81
C ASN A 549 -51.91 42.09 -28.52
N ILE A 550 -52.44 41.50 -29.60
CA ILE A 550 -53.62 42.02 -30.29
C ILE A 550 -54.87 41.92 -29.40
N LYS A 551 -55.03 40.83 -28.63
CA LYS A 551 -56.17 40.64 -27.72
C LYS A 551 -56.11 41.51 -26.46
N GLU A 552 -54.92 41.85 -25.97
CA GLU A 552 -54.75 42.76 -24.83
C GLU A 552 -54.92 44.24 -25.21
N GLY A 553 -54.69 44.60 -26.48
CA GLY A 553 -54.95 45.96 -27.00
C GLY A 553 -56.41 46.28 -27.34
N THR A 554 -57.34 45.31 -27.19
CA THR A 554 -58.78 45.49 -27.46
C THR A 554 -59.66 45.46 -26.20
N ARG A 555 -59.08 45.66 -25.01
CA ARG A 555 -59.82 45.74 -23.73
C ARG A 555 -59.82 47.12 -23.12
#